data_AF-A0A8T8XBV5-F1
#
_entry.id   AF-A0A8T8XBV5-F1
#
_cell.length_a   1.000
_cell.length_b   1.000
_cell.length_c   1.000
_cell.angle_alpha   90.00
_cell.angle_beta   90.00
_cell.angle_gamma   90.00
#
_symmetry.space_group_name_H-M   'P 1'
#
loop_
_entity.id
_entity.type
_entity.pdbx_description
1 polymer ?
#
loop_
_entity_poly.entity_id
_entity_poly.type
_entity_poly.pdbx_seq_one_letter_code
_entity_poly.pdbx_strand_id
1 'polypeptide(L)'
;MSEPIPESIPTSADPRSKRPLKRRAVNGPSTAQSEQASQIETLMRDPTREIHLPSQKPPRTAGSLPPPPEIVANVQGSSAGAGSGEFHVYKASRRREYERLRLMQSEVVREQEDEAWARKQAETKRRDEERTDKNRRRREKKK
;
A
#
# COMPACT_ATOMS: atom_id res chain seq x y z
N MET A 1 24.81 45.11 -1.53
CA MET A 1 24.16 44.02 -0.77
C MET A 1 23.84 44.58 0.60
N SER A 2 22.59 44.91 0.89
CA SER A 2 22.18 45.50 2.18
C SER A 2 22.28 44.46 3.29
N GLU A 3 22.92 44.83 4.39
CA GLU A 3 23.09 43.98 5.58
C GLU A 3 21.75 43.69 6.27
N PRO A 4 21.57 42.52 6.91
CA PRO A 4 20.36 42.17 7.63
C PRO A 4 20.30 42.91 8.99
N ILE A 5 19.85 44.16 8.96
CA ILE A 5 19.57 44.96 10.16
C ILE A 5 18.24 44.48 10.76
N PRO A 6 18.08 44.37 12.09
CA PRO A 6 16.84 43.90 12.74
C PRO A 6 15.57 44.68 12.34
N GLU A 7 15.69 45.92 11.88
CA GLU A 7 14.58 46.73 11.35
C GLU A 7 14.11 46.31 9.94
N SER A 8 14.90 45.50 9.23
CA SER A 8 14.58 45.00 7.87
C SER A 8 13.80 43.69 7.87
N ILE A 9 13.55 43.09 9.04
CA ILE A 9 12.74 41.88 9.15
C ILE A 9 11.28 42.29 8.94
N PRO A 10 10.59 41.78 7.91
CA PRO A 10 9.17 42.09 7.74
C PRO A 10 8.42 41.63 8.99
N THR A 11 7.54 42.48 9.53
CA THR A 11 6.79 42.21 10.77
C THR A 11 6.02 40.88 10.75
N SER A 12 5.78 40.30 9.57
CA SER A 12 5.21 38.96 9.38
C SER A 12 6.10 37.82 9.89
N ALA A 13 7.41 38.04 10.03
CA ALA A 13 8.39 37.05 10.48
C ALA A 13 8.84 37.26 11.94
N ASP A 14 8.37 38.31 12.62
CA ASP A 14 8.72 38.58 14.02
C ASP A 14 7.86 37.72 14.98
N PRO A 15 8.45 36.82 15.77
CA PRO A 15 7.74 35.98 16.74
C PRO A 15 7.13 36.75 17.91
N ARG A 16 7.52 38.02 18.12
CA ARG A 16 6.91 38.91 19.13
C ARG A 16 5.67 39.63 18.60
N SER A 17 5.39 39.56 17.31
CA SER A 17 4.22 40.22 16.72
C SER A 17 2.93 39.48 17.11
N LYS A 18 2.02 40.16 17.81
CA LYS A 18 0.68 39.65 18.15
C LYS A 18 -0.34 39.89 17.03
N ARG A 19 0.08 39.90 15.77
CA ARG A 19 -0.86 40.08 14.66
C ARG A 19 -1.78 38.86 14.59
N PRO A 20 -3.10 39.04 14.42
CA PRO A 20 -3.98 37.91 14.21
C PRO A 20 -3.56 37.20 12.92
N LEU A 21 -3.03 35.99 13.05
CA LEU A 21 -2.79 35.12 11.89
C LEU A 21 -4.13 34.92 11.19
N LYS A 22 -4.17 35.12 9.87
CA LYS A 22 -5.36 34.84 9.07
C LYS A 22 -5.66 33.35 9.23
N ARG A 23 -6.60 33.01 10.12
CA ARG A 23 -7.05 31.62 10.30
C ARG A 23 -7.53 31.17 8.93
N ARG A 24 -6.89 30.14 8.36
CA ARG A 24 -7.39 29.52 7.12
C ARG A 24 -8.84 29.16 7.40
N ALA A 25 -9.77 29.68 6.59
CA ALA A 25 -11.18 29.35 6.72
C ALA A 25 -11.29 27.83 6.63
N VAL A 26 -11.80 27.20 7.70
CA VAL A 26 -11.99 25.73 7.77
C VAL A 26 -12.92 25.25 6.66
N ASN A 27 -13.72 26.16 6.09
CA ASN A 27 -14.68 25.92 5.01
C ASN A 27 -14.25 26.60 3.69
N GLY A 28 -12.95 26.84 3.50
CA GLY A 28 -12.44 27.34 2.22
C GLY A 28 -12.50 26.26 1.12
N PRO A 29 -12.41 26.64 -0.16
CA PRO A 29 -12.53 25.71 -1.30
C PRO A 29 -11.40 24.66 -1.41
N SER A 30 -10.37 24.76 -0.57
CA SER A 30 -9.19 23.88 -0.55
C SER A 30 -9.11 23.02 0.72
N THR A 31 -10.22 22.82 1.43
CA THR A 31 -10.25 21.96 2.64
C THR A 31 -10.81 20.58 2.29
N ALA A 32 -10.37 19.54 3.02
CA ALA A 32 -10.83 18.17 2.78
C ALA A 32 -12.36 18.04 2.84
N GLN A 33 -13.02 18.85 3.67
CA GLN A 33 -14.48 18.92 3.75
C GLN A 33 -15.11 19.49 2.47
N SER A 34 -14.49 20.51 1.88
CA SER A 34 -14.94 21.09 0.60
C SER A 34 -14.77 20.11 -0.56
N GLU A 35 -13.68 19.33 -0.58
CA GLU A 35 -13.46 18.29 -1.60
C GLU A 35 -14.46 17.13 -1.46
N GLN A 36 -14.75 16.72 -0.23
CA GLN A 36 -15.79 15.72 0.02
C GLN A 36 -17.17 16.23 -0.39
N ALA A 37 -17.50 17.48 -0.05
CA ALA A 37 -18.79 18.09 -0.42
C ALA A 37 -18.99 18.15 -1.94
N SER A 38 -17.96 18.53 -2.71
CA SER A 38 -18.05 18.58 -4.17
C SER A 38 -18.17 17.18 -4.81
N GLN A 39 -17.50 16.17 -4.24
CA GLN A 39 -17.67 14.77 -4.64
C GLN A 39 -19.09 14.28 -4.37
N ILE A 40 -19.65 14.59 -3.19
CA ILE A 40 -21.03 14.24 -2.83
C ILE A 40 -22.02 14.94 -3.77
N GLU A 41 -21.84 16.24 -4.04
CA GLU A 41 -22.69 17.00 -4.96
C GLU A 41 -22.67 16.39 -6.38
N THR A 42 -21.49 15.96 -6.85
CA THR A 42 -21.35 15.28 -8.14
C THR A 42 -22.08 13.94 -8.18
N LEU A 43 -21.98 13.14 -7.10
CA LEU A 43 -22.67 11.85 -7.00
C LEU A 43 -24.20 12.02 -6.89
N MET A 44 -24.66 13.06 -6.20
CA MET A 44 -26.08 13.34 -5.97
C MET A 44 -26.76 13.99 -7.18
N ARG A 45 -26.02 14.44 -8.20
CA ARG A 45 -26.58 14.95 -9.47
C ARG A 45 -27.40 13.88 -10.18
N ASP A 46 -26.92 12.63 -10.21
CA ASP A 46 -27.58 11.49 -10.87
C ASP A 46 -27.65 10.28 -9.92
N PRO A 47 -28.61 10.24 -8.98
CA PRO A 47 -28.67 9.21 -7.95
C PRO A 47 -29.05 7.81 -8.47
N THR A 48 -29.54 7.71 -9.71
CA THR A 48 -29.88 6.42 -10.36
C THR A 48 -28.67 5.77 -11.05
N ARG A 49 -27.53 6.46 -11.14
CA ARG A 49 -26.33 5.94 -11.81
C ARG A 49 -25.67 4.88 -10.96
N GLU A 50 -25.43 3.69 -11.53
CA GLU A 50 -24.70 2.62 -10.85
C GLU A 50 -23.24 3.02 -10.57
N ILE A 51 -22.87 3.00 -9.29
CA ILE A 51 -21.52 3.31 -8.82
C ILE A 51 -20.69 2.03 -8.83
N HIS A 52 -19.66 2.01 -9.68
CA HIS A 52 -18.70 0.92 -9.73
C HIS A 52 -17.61 1.15 -8.69
N LEU A 53 -17.70 0.44 -7.57
CA LEU A 53 -16.61 0.42 -6.59
C LEU A 53 -15.44 -0.40 -7.14
N PRO A 54 -14.20 0.08 -7.04
CA PRO A 54 -13.05 -0.71 -7.45
C PRO A 54 -12.97 -1.97 -6.58
N SER A 55 -13.14 -3.14 -7.20
CA SER A 55 -12.87 -4.40 -6.52
C SER A 55 -11.37 -4.48 -6.19
N GLN A 56 -11.05 -5.03 -5.01
CA GLN A 56 -9.66 -5.25 -4.63
C GLN A 56 -9.00 -6.18 -5.65
N LYS A 57 -7.92 -5.70 -6.29
CA LYS A 57 -7.16 -6.54 -7.20
C LYS A 57 -6.52 -7.67 -6.40
N PRO A 58 -6.58 -8.92 -6.87
CA PRO A 58 -5.89 -10.01 -6.20
C PRO A 58 -4.40 -9.69 -6.10
N PRO A 59 -3.71 -10.15 -5.04
CA PRO A 59 -2.28 -9.97 -4.92
C PRO A 59 -1.59 -10.60 -6.13
N ARG A 60 -0.55 -9.93 -6.65
CA ARG A 60 0.26 -10.50 -7.71
C ARG A 60 1.04 -11.69 -7.16
N THR A 61 0.67 -12.88 -7.60
CA THR A 61 1.34 -14.12 -7.26
C THR A 61 2.03 -14.73 -8.47
N ALA A 62 2.83 -15.78 -8.29
CA ALA A 62 3.43 -16.57 -9.34
C ALA A 62 2.36 -17.15 -10.29
N GLY A 63 1.16 -17.46 -9.77
CA GLY A 63 0.01 -17.87 -10.58
C GLY A 63 -0.65 -16.73 -11.37
N SER A 64 -0.34 -15.46 -11.09
CA SER A 64 -0.78 -14.32 -11.89
C SER A 64 0.07 -14.12 -13.15
N LEU A 65 1.22 -14.79 -13.25
CA LEU A 65 2.04 -14.75 -14.47
C LEU A 65 1.41 -15.64 -15.55
N PRO A 66 1.55 -15.29 -16.84
CA PRO A 66 1.10 -16.15 -17.91
C PRO A 66 1.83 -17.50 -17.84
N PRO A 67 1.13 -18.62 -17.98
CA PRO A 67 1.77 -19.93 -17.96
C PRO A 67 2.77 -20.05 -19.12
N PRO A 68 3.86 -20.82 -18.94
CA PRO A 68 4.77 -21.10 -20.04
C PRO A 68 4.00 -21.82 -21.16
N PRO A 69 4.24 -21.47 -22.43
CA PRO A 69 3.58 -22.13 -23.55
C PRO A 69 3.99 -23.61 -23.62
N GLU A 70 3.02 -24.49 -23.84
CA GLU A 70 3.25 -25.95 -23.87
C GLU A 70 4.06 -26.39 -25.09
N ILE A 71 3.84 -25.76 -26.25
CA ILE A 71 4.50 -26.08 -27.51
C ILE A 71 5.19 -24.83 -28.04
N VAL A 72 6.50 -24.92 -28.24
CA VAL A 72 7.29 -23.89 -28.91
C VAL A 72 7.50 -24.35 -30.35
N ALA A 73 6.80 -23.71 -31.30
CA ALA A 73 6.79 -24.13 -32.71
C ALA A 73 8.08 -23.76 -33.47
N ASN A 74 8.88 -22.83 -32.95
CA ASN A 74 10.03 -22.24 -33.62
C ASN A 74 11.38 -22.75 -33.08
N VAL A 75 11.44 -24.00 -32.60
CA VAL A 75 12.69 -24.59 -32.09
C VAL A 75 13.57 -25.02 -33.28
N GLN A 76 14.71 -24.34 -33.43
CA GLN A 76 15.75 -24.73 -34.39
C GLN A 76 16.48 -25.99 -33.91
N GLY A 77 16.98 -26.82 -34.84
CA GLY A 77 17.61 -28.10 -34.49
C GLY A 77 18.78 -27.97 -33.51
N SER A 78 19.03 -29.00 -32.69
CA SER A 78 19.96 -28.95 -31.55
C SER A 78 21.43 -28.68 -31.91
N SER A 79 21.83 -28.96 -33.15
CA SER A 79 23.18 -28.70 -33.66
C SER A 79 23.28 -27.40 -34.48
N ALA A 80 22.18 -26.68 -34.65
CA ALA A 80 22.17 -25.46 -35.43
C ALA A 80 22.81 -24.30 -34.64
N GLY A 81 23.56 -23.44 -35.33
CA GLY A 81 24.27 -22.32 -34.72
C GLY A 81 23.34 -21.25 -34.13
N ALA A 82 23.90 -20.37 -33.29
CA ALA A 82 23.15 -19.28 -32.70
C ALA A 82 22.71 -18.26 -33.77
N GLY A 83 21.38 -18.13 -33.95
CA GLY A 83 20.79 -17.11 -34.82
C GLY A 83 20.82 -15.72 -34.18
N SER A 84 20.59 -14.68 -34.98
CA SER A 84 20.57 -13.28 -34.51
C SER A 84 19.46 -12.98 -33.49
N GLY A 85 18.37 -13.74 -33.52
CA GLY A 85 17.24 -13.61 -32.59
C GLY A 85 17.42 -14.36 -31.26
N GLU A 86 18.38 -15.28 -31.15
CA GLU A 86 18.50 -16.19 -30.00
C GLU A 86 18.80 -15.43 -28.71
N PHE A 87 19.61 -14.36 -28.80
CA PHE A 87 19.88 -13.49 -27.66
C PHE A 87 18.60 -12.86 -27.07
N HIS A 88 17.67 -12.44 -27.93
CA HIS A 88 16.42 -11.82 -27.49
C HIS A 88 15.46 -12.84 -26.88
N VAL A 89 15.42 -14.06 -27.43
CA VAL A 89 14.67 -15.19 -26.85
C VAL A 89 15.17 -15.48 -25.44
N TYR A 90 16.49 -15.60 -25.27
CA TYR A 90 17.12 -15.79 -23.97
C TYR A 90 16.83 -14.67 -22.97
N LYS A 91 16.94 -13.41 -23.41
CA LYS A 91 16.65 -12.24 -22.57
C LYS A 91 15.20 -12.24 -22.07
N ALA A 92 14.26 -12.59 -22.95
CA ALA A 92 12.85 -12.68 -22.60
C ALA A 92 12.56 -13.84 -21.65
N SER A 93 13.09 -15.05 -21.92
CA SER A 93 12.89 -16.22 -21.08
C SER A 93 13.50 -16.02 -19.69
N ARG A 94 14.73 -15.51 -19.60
CA ARG A 94 15.40 -15.20 -18.33
C ARG A 94 14.62 -14.18 -17.51
N ARG A 95 14.08 -13.13 -18.15
CA ARG A 95 13.27 -12.12 -17.45
C ARG A 95 12.00 -12.74 -16.87
N ARG A 96 11.29 -13.56 -17.65
CA ARG A 96 10.07 -14.26 -17.18
C ARG A 96 10.38 -15.18 -16.01
N GLU A 97 11.48 -15.93 -16.10
CA GLU A 97 11.86 -16.88 -15.05
C GLU A 97 12.30 -16.19 -13.76
N TYR A 98 13.06 -15.10 -13.85
CA TYR A 98 13.42 -14.32 -12.66
C TYR A 98 12.21 -13.68 -11.99
N GLU A 99 11.25 -13.18 -12.76
CA GLU A 99 10.00 -12.66 -12.20
C GLU A 99 9.21 -13.77 -11.48
N ARG A 100 9.13 -14.96 -12.09
CA ARG A 100 8.48 -16.14 -11.50
C ARG A 100 9.13 -16.56 -10.18
N LEU A 101 10.46 -16.72 -10.17
CA LEU A 101 11.21 -17.10 -8.98
C LEU A 101 11.09 -16.05 -7.88
N ARG A 102 11.15 -14.76 -8.23
CA ARG A 102 11.00 -13.66 -7.27
C ARG A 102 9.62 -13.68 -6.61
N LEU A 103 8.55 -13.85 -7.39
CA LEU A 103 7.18 -13.90 -6.85
C LEU A 103 7.00 -15.12 -5.94
N MET A 104 7.45 -16.29 -6.37
CA MET A 104 7.42 -17.51 -5.57
C MET A 104 8.16 -17.36 -4.23
N GLN A 105 9.37 -16.78 -4.25
CA GLN A 105 10.12 -16.52 -3.02
C GLN A 105 9.39 -15.51 -2.12
N SER A 106 8.83 -14.45 -2.68
CA SER A 106 8.09 -13.45 -1.90
C SER A 106 6.81 -14.01 -1.27
N GLU A 107 6.15 -14.96 -1.93
CA GLU A 107 4.99 -15.65 -1.38
C GLU A 107 5.36 -16.53 -0.20
N VAL A 108 6.42 -17.32 -0.33
CA VAL A 108 6.89 -18.19 0.76
C VAL A 108 7.28 -17.35 1.98
N VAL A 109 7.97 -16.23 1.78
CA VAL A 109 8.31 -15.32 2.87
C VAL A 109 7.05 -14.74 3.53
N ARG A 110 6.10 -14.26 2.73
CA ARG A 110 4.84 -13.70 3.26
C ARG A 110 4.06 -14.75 4.05
N GLU A 111 3.95 -15.98 3.54
CA GLU A 111 3.25 -17.07 4.22
C GLU A 111 3.87 -17.40 5.58
N GLN A 112 5.21 -17.46 5.65
CA GLN A 112 5.91 -17.68 6.92
C GLN A 112 5.71 -16.52 7.91
N GLU A 113 5.74 -15.28 7.43
CA GLU A 113 5.48 -14.08 8.24
C GLU A 113 4.04 -14.06 8.77
N ASP A 114 3.06 -14.36 7.91
CA ASP A 114 1.65 -14.43 8.26
C ASP A 114 1.40 -15.53 9.31
N GLU A 115 2.02 -16.71 9.14
CA GLU A 115 1.92 -17.80 10.10
C GLU A 115 2.55 -17.42 11.45
N ALA A 116 3.76 -16.84 11.44
CA ALA A 116 4.43 -16.38 12.65
C ALA A 116 3.61 -15.31 13.37
N TRP A 117 3.02 -14.38 12.62
CA TRP A 117 2.16 -13.35 13.17
C TRP A 117 0.89 -13.93 13.78
N ALA A 118 0.22 -14.86 13.09
CA ALA A 118 -0.98 -15.52 13.57
C ALA A 118 -0.71 -16.30 14.87
N ARG A 119 0.41 -17.03 14.94
CA ARG A 119 0.86 -17.73 16.17
C ARG A 119 1.07 -16.75 17.32
N LYS A 120 1.78 -15.63 17.08
CA LYS A 120 2.04 -14.60 18.11
C LYS A 120 0.75 -13.94 18.60
N GLN A 121 -0.18 -13.66 17.69
CA GLN A 121 -1.49 -13.09 18.04
C GLN A 121 -2.31 -14.07 18.89
N ALA A 122 -2.33 -15.35 18.53
CA ALA A 122 -3.03 -16.38 19.30
C ALA A 122 -2.44 -16.52 20.72
N GLU A 123 -1.12 -16.52 20.87
CA GLU A 123 -0.45 -16.58 22.17
C GLU A 123 -0.78 -15.34 23.03
N THR A 124 -0.70 -14.15 22.42
CA THR A 124 -1.00 -12.88 23.12
C THR A 124 -2.44 -12.87 23.60
N LYS A 125 -3.38 -13.24 22.72
CA LYS A 125 -4.81 -13.34 23.04
C LYS A 125 -5.06 -14.33 24.19
N ARG A 126 -4.44 -15.51 24.14
CA ARG A 126 -4.55 -16.50 25.23
C ARG A 126 -4.03 -15.96 26.56
N ARG A 127 -2.88 -15.28 26.55
CA ARG A 127 -2.30 -14.69 27.77
C ARG A 127 -3.20 -13.60 28.35
N ASP A 128 -3.81 -12.79 27.50
CA ASP A 128 -4.77 -11.76 27.92
C ASP A 128 -6.06 -12.38 28.47
N GLU A 129 -6.57 -13.44 27.85
CA GLU A 129 -7.72 -14.22 28.35
C GLU A 129 -7.41 -14.84 29.72
N GLU A 130 -6.27 -15.50 29.90
CA GLU A 130 -5.86 -16.07 31.19
C GLU A 130 -5.74 -15.00 32.29
N ARG A 131 -5.20 -13.82 31.95
CA ARG A 131 -5.10 -12.69 32.89
C ARG A 131 -6.47 -12.12 33.24
N THR A 132 -7.34 -11.95 32.24
CA THR A 132 -8.70 -11.42 32.45
C THR A 132 -9.56 -12.40 33.26
N ASP A 133 -9.46 -13.70 33.01
CA ASP A 133 -10.17 -14.75 33.77
C ASP A 133 -9.69 -14.84 35.21
N LYS A 134 -8.37 -14.79 35.45
CA LYS A 134 -7.83 -14.76 36.81
C LYS A 134 -8.35 -13.55 37.59
N ASN A 135 -8.45 -12.38 36.93
CA ASN A 135 -8.99 -11.18 37.54
C ASN A 135 -10.51 -11.27 37.75
N ARG A 136 -11.25 -11.87 36.82
CA ARG A 136 -12.70 -12.13 36.94
C ARG A 136 -13.00 -13.03 38.13
N ARG A 137 -12.33 -14.19 38.23
CA ARG A 137 -12.46 -15.13 39.37
C ARG A 137 -12.16 -14.46 40.71
N ARG A 138 -11.17 -13.55 40.76
CA ARG A 138 -10.86 -12.77 41.98
C ARG A 138 -11.96 -11.77 42.36
N ARG A 139 -12.69 -11.20 41.40
CA ARG A 139 -13.82 -10.30 41.65
C ARG A 139 -15.05 -11.07 42.09
N GLU A 140 -15.35 -12.20 41.44
CA GLU A 140 -16.48 -13.07 41.80
C GLU A 140 -16.34 -13.62 43.22
N LYS A 141 -15.14 -14.03 43.65
CA LYS A 141 -14.91 -14.48 45.04
C LYS A 141 -15.06 -13.39 46.10
N LYS A 142 -14.98 -12.11 45.72
CA LYS A 142 -15.15 -10.96 46.63
C LYS A 142 -16.59 -10.47 46.69
N LYS A 143 -17.43 -10.95 45.77
CA LYS A 143 -18.86 -10.66 45.73
C LYS A 143 -19.60 -11.72 46.54
#